data_AF-A0A7R9MJE6-F1
#
_entry.id   AF-A0A7R9MJE6-F1
#
_cell.length_a   1.000
_cell.length_b   1.000
_cell.length_c   1.000
_cell.angle_alpha   90.00
_cell.angle_beta   90.00
_cell.angle_gamma   90.00
#
_symmetry.space_group_name_H-M   'P 1'
#
loop_
_entity.id
_entity.type
_entity.pdbx_description
1 polymer ?
#
loop_
_entity_poly.entity_id
_entity_poly.type
_entity_poly.pdbx_seq_one_letter_code
_entity_poly.pdbx_strand_id
1 'polypeptide(L)'
;FVDYSEYVLWVSVAVYGVGVGPFIGPVYQLLAQVTQVTNMIGVIMTFSRNLMENLLTQEKAMIESLSEYLVSEEVLNSRLRRLTDNSLSLNSIALKGDTDGSLLGHPLDVYLLIRRMSIDWKEVNDLLRTKSQRLSDVQMRQIGGHSNHTNALNVTFDFQCVGSSHKIITNQELKDAAFGVISLVNTYELDIKSIANGFIRSKTSSGAEVSSHENQSKVALNAFDCYLIGKQTFDNKEYSNAKQWLTEAVDRLDDMTSDEIISDIFNYLLFCELKVRKPSEAQKYKRWSAAIKPDIETNGLKSEMKVVHDTNGTTPRL
;
A
#
# COMPACT_ATOMS: atom_id res chain seq x y z
N PHE A 1 28.31 0.05 -3.02
CA PHE A 1 28.41 0.39 -1.58
C PHE A 1 29.77 -0.06 -1.12
N VAL A 2 30.57 0.86 -0.57
CA VAL A 2 32.01 0.69 -0.31
C VAL A 2 32.26 -0.54 0.56
N ASP A 3 33.20 -1.38 0.14
CA ASP A 3 33.65 -2.55 0.89
C ASP A 3 34.42 -2.05 2.13
N TYR A 4 33.70 -1.88 3.24
CA TYR A 4 34.25 -1.35 4.50
C TYR A 4 35.39 -2.19 5.07
N SER A 5 35.56 -3.43 4.58
CA SER A 5 36.70 -4.31 4.85
C SER A 5 38.04 -3.65 4.49
N GLU A 6 38.13 -2.98 3.34
CA GLU A 6 39.38 -2.34 2.89
C GLU A 6 39.73 -1.12 3.76
N TYR A 7 38.74 -0.34 4.19
CA TYR A 7 38.96 0.84 5.03
C TYR A 7 39.54 0.48 6.41
N VAL A 8 39.10 -0.63 7.00
CA VAL A 8 39.62 -1.12 8.29
C VAL A 8 41.08 -1.61 8.15
N LEU A 9 41.42 -2.22 7.02
CA LEU A 9 42.78 -2.63 6.68
C LEU A 9 43.73 -1.42 6.54
N TRP A 10 43.31 -0.37 5.83
CA TRP A 10 44.12 0.85 5.66
C TRP A 10 44.38 1.61 6.96
N VAL A 11 43.36 1.72 7.83
CA VAL A 11 43.51 2.35 9.16
C VAL A 11 44.45 1.52 10.05
N SER A 12 44.39 0.19 9.95
CA SER A 12 45.30 -0.69 10.70
C SER A 12 46.75 -0.53 10.24
N VAL A 13 47.01 -0.49 8.93
CA VAL A 13 48.36 -0.33 8.36
C VAL A 13 48.98 1.04 8.72
N ALA A 14 48.18 2.11 8.76
CA ALA A 14 48.66 3.45 9.13
C ALA A 14 49.13 3.53 10.60
N VAL A 15 48.53 2.75 11.51
CA VAL A 15 48.90 2.71 12.94
C VAL A 15 50.18 1.90 13.17
N TYR A 16 50.45 0.87 12.37
CA TYR A 16 51.70 0.10 12.48
C TYR A 16 52.95 0.86 11.98
N GLY A 17 52.78 1.95 11.22
CA GLY A 17 53.89 2.73 10.65
C GLY A 17 54.46 3.84 11.53
N VAL A 18 53.82 4.21 12.65
CA VAL A 18 54.24 5.34 13.49
C VAL A 18 54.66 4.86 14.88
N GLY A 19 55.90 5.18 15.25
CA GLY A 19 56.58 4.72 16.45
C GLY A 19 55.84 4.92 17.78
N VAL A 20 56.15 4.02 18.69
CA VAL A 20 55.49 3.70 19.97
C VAL A 20 55.40 4.89 20.94
N GLY A 21 54.18 5.24 21.38
CA GLY A 21 53.91 6.23 22.44
C GLY A 21 52.70 5.85 23.31
N PRO A 22 52.55 6.43 24.53
CA PRO A 22 51.61 5.96 25.57
C PRO A 22 50.12 6.23 25.30
N PHE A 23 49.77 6.82 24.15
CA PHE A 23 48.41 7.14 23.74
C PHE A 23 47.72 6.03 22.92
N ILE A 24 48.39 4.89 22.72
CA ILE A 24 47.95 3.80 21.85
C ILE A 24 46.81 2.95 22.47
N GLY A 25 46.81 2.72 23.78
CA GLY A 25 45.78 1.92 24.48
C GLY A 25 44.35 2.45 24.30
N PRO A 26 44.11 3.76 24.53
CA PRO A 26 42.80 4.38 24.29
C PRO A 26 42.35 4.29 22.82
N VAL A 27 43.27 4.43 21.87
CA VAL A 27 42.98 4.35 20.42
C VAL A 27 42.57 2.93 20.02
N TYR A 28 43.23 1.89 20.55
CA TYR A 28 42.83 0.50 20.32
C TYR A 28 41.46 0.18 20.92
N GLN A 29 41.13 0.72 22.10
CA GLN A 29 39.78 0.54 22.67
C GLN A 29 38.70 1.20 21.82
N LEU A 30 38.95 2.41 21.32
CA LEU A 30 38.02 3.09 20.41
C LEU A 30 37.86 2.34 19.09
N LEU A 31 38.95 1.84 18.50
CA LEU A 31 38.90 1.01 17.29
C LEU A 31 38.13 -0.30 17.52
N ALA A 32 38.32 -0.95 18.67
CA ALA A 32 37.56 -2.16 19.03
C ALA A 32 36.07 -1.87 19.18
N GLN A 33 35.70 -0.74 19.80
CA GLN A 33 34.30 -0.30 19.91
C GLN A 33 33.70 0.01 18.53
N VAL A 34 34.42 0.71 17.66
CA VAL A 34 33.98 1.00 16.29
C VAL A 34 33.81 -0.30 15.48
N THR A 35 34.70 -1.27 15.66
CA THR A 35 34.60 -2.59 15.01
C THR A 35 33.39 -3.39 15.52
N GLN A 36 33.08 -3.32 16.81
CA GLN A 36 31.86 -3.94 17.36
C GLN A 36 30.59 -3.30 16.80
N VAL A 37 30.52 -1.97 16.75
CA VAL A 37 29.37 -1.25 16.23
C VAL A 37 29.15 -1.53 14.74
N THR A 38 30.23 -1.52 13.95
CA THR A 38 30.15 -1.83 12.50
C THR A 38 29.72 -3.27 12.25
N ASN A 39 30.22 -4.25 13.02
CA ASN A 39 29.75 -5.63 12.96
C ASN A 39 28.27 -5.76 13.34
N MET A 40 27.83 -5.06 14.40
CA MET A 40 26.43 -5.06 14.82
C MET A 40 25.51 -4.49 13.73
N ILE A 41 25.91 -3.37 13.10
CA ILE A 41 25.18 -2.80 11.96
C ILE A 41 25.12 -3.80 10.80
N GLY A 42 26.23 -4.48 10.49
CA GLY A 42 26.28 -5.51 9.44
C GLY A 42 25.30 -6.67 9.69
N VAL A 43 25.19 -7.15 10.93
CA VAL A 43 24.23 -8.19 11.31
C VAL A 43 22.79 -7.71 11.15
N ILE A 44 22.48 -6.49 11.62
CA ILE A 44 21.13 -5.91 11.51
C ILE A 44 20.73 -5.75 10.04
N MET A 45 21.63 -5.24 9.20
CA MET A 45 21.38 -5.05 7.76
C MET A 45 21.14 -6.39 7.05
N THR A 46 21.91 -7.42 7.40
CA THR A 46 21.74 -8.77 6.83
C THR A 46 20.39 -9.37 7.24
N PHE A 47 20.02 -9.24 8.52
CA PHE A 47 18.72 -9.68 9.02
C PHE A 47 17.55 -8.95 8.32
N SER A 48 17.66 -7.64 8.17
CA SER A 48 16.66 -6.82 7.47
C SER A 48 16.53 -7.21 6.00
N ARG A 49 17.65 -7.47 5.30
CA ARG A 49 17.62 -7.96 3.92
C ARG A 49 16.88 -9.29 3.81
N ASN A 50 17.24 -10.27 4.64
CA ASN A 50 16.59 -11.59 4.64
C ASN A 50 15.08 -11.47 4.92
N LEU A 51 14.68 -10.56 5.80
CA LEU A 51 13.26 -10.27 6.05
C LEU A 51 12.56 -9.76 4.79
N MET A 52 13.16 -8.80 4.07
CA MET A 52 12.58 -8.25 2.84
C MET A 52 12.51 -9.30 1.71
N GLU A 53 13.52 -10.15 1.59
CA GLU A 53 13.52 -11.28 0.64
C GLU A 53 12.40 -12.30 0.96
N ASN A 54 12.17 -12.58 2.25
CA ASN A 54 11.07 -13.44 2.68
C ASN A 54 9.70 -12.83 2.35
N LEU A 55 9.53 -11.51 2.49
CA LEU A 55 8.29 -10.83 2.10
C LEU A 55 8.03 -10.93 0.59
N LEU A 56 9.07 -10.82 -0.24
CA LEU A 56 8.94 -10.98 -1.69
C LEU A 56 8.57 -12.42 -2.08
N THR A 57 9.14 -13.43 -1.42
CA THR A 57 8.77 -14.83 -1.66
C THR A 57 7.34 -15.13 -1.20
N GLN A 58 6.90 -14.52 -0.09
CA GLN A 58 5.52 -14.58 0.39
C GLN A 58 4.55 -13.94 -0.60
N GLU A 59 4.88 -12.76 -1.15
CA GLU A 59 4.08 -12.10 -2.19
C GLU A 59 3.91 -13.00 -3.41
N LYS A 60 5.00 -13.60 -3.90
CA LYS A 60 4.97 -14.53 -5.02
C LYS A 60 4.01 -15.71 -4.76
N ALA A 61 4.09 -16.33 -3.58
CA ALA A 61 3.21 -17.44 -3.21
C ALA A 61 1.73 -17.02 -3.13
N MET A 62 1.45 -15.81 -2.64
CA MET A 62 0.09 -15.25 -2.62
C MET A 62 -0.45 -15.00 -4.03
N ILE A 63 0.38 -14.47 -4.94
CA ILE A 63 0.00 -14.24 -6.34
C ILE A 63 -0.30 -15.57 -7.04
N GLU A 64 0.54 -16.59 -6.83
CA GLU A 64 0.31 -17.93 -7.39
C GLU A 64 -1.02 -18.51 -6.89
N SER A 65 -1.28 -18.47 -5.58
CA SER A 65 -2.55 -18.93 -5.01
C SER A 65 -3.76 -18.15 -5.52
N LEU A 66 -3.64 -16.83 -5.75
CA LEU A 66 -4.72 -16.01 -6.30
C LEU A 66 -4.98 -16.36 -7.77
N SER A 67 -3.92 -16.60 -8.54
CA SER A 67 -4.03 -16.98 -9.95
C SER A 67 -4.71 -18.35 -10.11
N GLU A 68 -4.36 -19.33 -9.27
CA GLU A 68 -4.99 -20.65 -9.27
C GLU A 68 -6.47 -20.55 -8.90
N TYR A 69 -6.80 -19.76 -7.89
CA TYR A 69 -8.19 -19.49 -7.52
C TYR A 69 -8.98 -18.88 -8.67
N LEU A 70 -8.45 -17.85 -9.33
CA LEU A 70 -9.12 -17.16 -10.44
C LEU A 70 -9.42 -18.12 -11.61
N VAL A 71 -8.45 -18.92 -12.03
CA VAL A 71 -8.65 -19.94 -13.07
C VAL A 71 -9.74 -20.92 -12.65
N SER A 72 -9.72 -21.36 -11.40
CA SER A 72 -10.72 -22.28 -10.86
C SER A 72 -12.13 -21.67 -10.82
N GLU A 73 -12.24 -20.37 -10.53
CA GLU A 73 -13.48 -19.61 -10.52
C GLU A 73 -14.05 -19.43 -11.92
N GLU A 74 -13.21 -19.18 -12.92
CA GLU A 74 -13.66 -19.08 -14.32
C GLU A 74 -14.31 -20.37 -14.81
N VAL A 75 -13.74 -21.53 -14.45
CA VAL A 75 -14.31 -22.85 -14.76
C VAL A 75 -15.66 -23.05 -14.06
N LEU A 76 -15.75 -22.72 -12.76
CA LEU A 76 -17.00 -22.82 -12.00
C LEU A 76 -18.08 -21.89 -12.56
N ASN A 77 -17.74 -20.63 -12.83
CA ASN A 77 -18.66 -19.65 -13.41
C ASN A 77 -19.13 -20.09 -14.81
N SER A 78 -18.24 -20.68 -15.63
CA SER A 78 -18.62 -21.23 -16.93
C SER A 78 -19.63 -22.36 -16.82
N ARG A 79 -19.49 -23.24 -15.82
CA ARG A 79 -20.46 -24.32 -15.56
C ARG A 79 -21.81 -23.76 -15.08
N LEU A 80 -21.79 -22.80 -14.15
CA LEU A 80 -23.00 -22.13 -13.68
C LEU A 80 -23.75 -21.41 -14.80
N ARG A 81 -23.03 -20.73 -15.71
CA ARG A 81 -23.62 -20.10 -16.90
C ARG A 81 -24.35 -21.13 -17.76
N ARG A 82 -23.70 -22.25 -18.10
CA ARG A 82 -24.34 -23.33 -18.88
C ARG A 82 -25.61 -23.89 -18.22
N LEU A 83 -25.57 -24.14 -16.91
CA LEU A 83 -26.75 -24.60 -16.16
C LEU A 83 -27.87 -23.55 -16.17
N THR A 84 -27.51 -22.28 -16.06
CA THR A 84 -28.45 -21.15 -16.11
C THR A 84 -29.10 -21.03 -17.49
N ASP A 85 -28.31 -21.06 -18.56
CA ASP A 85 -28.81 -20.95 -19.95
C ASP A 85 -29.72 -22.13 -20.32
N ASN A 86 -29.35 -23.35 -19.91
CA ASN A 86 -30.19 -24.54 -20.05
C ASN A 86 -31.51 -24.40 -19.27
N SER A 87 -31.43 -23.91 -18.03
CA SER A 87 -32.63 -23.71 -17.20
C SER A 87 -33.54 -22.63 -17.76
N LEU A 88 -32.98 -21.51 -18.24
CA LEU A 88 -33.69 -20.39 -18.86
C LEU A 88 -34.37 -20.80 -20.17
N SER A 89 -33.66 -21.51 -21.06
CA SER A 89 -34.25 -21.99 -22.31
C SER A 89 -35.44 -22.92 -22.04
N LEU A 90 -35.28 -23.92 -21.16
CA LEU A 90 -36.35 -24.83 -20.77
C LEU A 90 -37.50 -24.10 -20.09
N ASN A 91 -37.23 -23.13 -19.20
CA ASN A 91 -38.26 -22.34 -18.55
C ASN A 91 -39.01 -21.44 -19.55
N SER A 92 -38.32 -20.85 -20.52
CA SER A 92 -38.94 -20.01 -21.54
C SER A 92 -39.84 -20.80 -22.49
N ILE A 93 -39.46 -22.04 -22.84
CA ILE A 93 -40.29 -22.96 -23.64
C ILE A 93 -41.54 -23.32 -22.85
N ALA A 94 -41.38 -23.63 -21.56
CA ALA A 94 -42.47 -23.95 -20.66
C ALA A 94 -43.46 -22.75 -20.57
N LEU A 95 -42.98 -21.53 -20.30
CA LEU A 95 -43.82 -20.35 -20.13
C LEU A 95 -44.48 -19.83 -21.42
N LYS A 96 -43.85 -20.01 -22.61
CA LYS A 96 -44.42 -19.57 -23.89
C LYS A 96 -45.58 -20.45 -24.38
N GLY A 97 -45.68 -21.70 -23.92
CA GLY A 97 -46.79 -22.60 -24.24
C GLY A 97 -48.05 -22.34 -23.42
N ASP A 98 -47.99 -21.47 -22.41
CA ASP A 98 -49.01 -21.36 -21.36
C ASP A 98 -50.05 -20.26 -21.67
N THR A 99 -50.85 -20.49 -22.71
CA THR A 99 -52.09 -19.70 -22.95
C THR A 99 -53.33 -20.33 -22.32
N ASP A 100 -53.26 -21.56 -21.82
CA ASP A 100 -54.42 -22.34 -21.34
C ASP A 100 -54.16 -23.15 -20.06
N GLY A 101 -53.11 -22.83 -19.28
CA GLY A 101 -52.80 -23.51 -18.00
C GLY A 101 -52.32 -24.96 -18.13
N SER A 102 -51.95 -25.39 -19.34
CA SER A 102 -51.56 -26.78 -19.65
C SER A 102 -50.08 -27.09 -19.36
N LEU A 103 -49.33 -26.16 -18.75
CA LEU A 103 -47.91 -26.31 -18.42
C LEU A 103 -47.57 -27.59 -17.62
N LEU A 104 -48.54 -28.10 -16.86
CA LEU A 104 -48.45 -29.34 -16.08
C LEU A 104 -49.43 -30.41 -16.58
N GLY A 105 -50.01 -30.21 -17.76
CA GLY A 105 -50.99 -31.11 -18.36
C GLY A 105 -50.36 -32.39 -18.93
N HIS A 106 -49.08 -32.34 -19.32
CA HIS A 106 -48.36 -33.49 -19.83
C HIS A 106 -47.42 -34.10 -18.76
N PRO A 107 -47.56 -35.40 -18.42
CA PRO A 107 -46.76 -36.05 -17.37
C PRO A 107 -45.24 -35.93 -17.56
N LEU A 108 -44.77 -35.82 -18.81
CA LEU A 108 -43.34 -35.63 -19.10
C LEU A 108 -42.83 -34.26 -18.67
N ASP A 109 -43.64 -33.21 -18.83
CA ASP A 109 -43.23 -31.83 -18.47
C ASP A 109 -43.16 -31.68 -16.96
N VAL A 110 -44.10 -32.28 -16.24
CA VAL A 110 -44.08 -32.41 -14.77
C VAL A 110 -42.82 -33.17 -14.32
N TYR A 111 -42.51 -34.31 -14.96
CA TYR A 111 -41.31 -35.09 -14.65
C TYR A 111 -40.02 -34.28 -14.90
N LEU A 112 -39.90 -33.60 -16.04
CA LEU A 112 -38.72 -32.81 -16.38
C LEU A 112 -38.52 -31.63 -15.42
N LEU A 113 -39.61 -30.98 -14.99
CA LEU A 113 -39.56 -29.93 -13.96
C LEU A 113 -39.05 -30.48 -12.63
N ILE A 114 -39.62 -31.59 -12.15
CA ILE A 114 -39.22 -32.23 -10.89
C ILE A 114 -37.74 -32.66 -10.96
N ARG A 115 -37.32 -33.25 -12.09
CA ARG A 115 -35.92 -33.64 -12.32
C ARG A 115 -35.00 -32.43 -12.23
N ARG A 116 -35.33 -31.31 -12.88
CA ARG A 116 -34.54 -30.07 -12.85
C ARG A 116 -34.43 -29.52 -11.42
N MET A 117 -35.53 -29.48 -10.67
CA MET A 117 -35.54 -29.05 -9.26
C MET A 117 -34.73 -29.97 -8.35
N SER A 118 -34.74 -31.28 -8.61
CA SER A 118 -34.07 -32.25 -7.75
C SER A 118 -32.59 -32.44 -8.08
N ILE A 119 -32.18 -32.32 -9.35
CA ILE A 119 -30.83 -32.64 -9.83
C ILE A 119 -30.09 -31.36 -10.18
N ASP A 120 -30.57 -30.61 -11.18
CA ASP A 120 -29.85 -29.45 -11.72
C ASP A 120 -29.67 -28.36 -10.65
N TRP A 121 -30.71 -28.06 -9.86
CA TRP A 121 -30.62 -27.09 -8.77
C TRP A 121 -29.77 -27.57 -7.59
N LYS A 122 -29.70 -28.88 -7.35
CA LYS A 122 -28.78 -29.45 -6.36
C LYS A 122 -27.33 -29.25 -6.80
N GLU A 123 -27.03 -29.49 -8.08
CA GLU A 123 -25.72 -29.23 -8.66
C GLU A 123 -25.34 -27.75 -8.56
N VAL A 124 -26.26 -26.83 -8.87
CA VAL A 124 -26.05 -25.38 -8.68
C VAL A 124 -25.69 -25.07 -7.23
N ASN A 125 -26.44 -25.60 -6.27
CA ASN A 125 -26.18 -25.39 -4.85
C ASN A 125 -24.80 -25.95 -4.42
N ASP A 126 -24.43 -27.13 -4.91
CA ASP A 126 -23.13 -27.73 -4.63
C ASP A 126 -21.98 -26.86 -5.20
N LEU A 127 -22.13 -26.33 -6.43
CA LEU A 127 -21.16 -25.41 -7.02
C LEU A 127 -21.03 -24.10 -6.24
N LEU A 128 -22.15 -23.52 -5.79
CA LEU A 128 -22.14 -22.31 -4.95
C LEU A 128 -21.46 -22.55 -3.60
N ARG A 129 -21.68 -23.72 -2.98
CA ARG A 129 -20.98 -24.11 -1.75
C ARG A 129 -19.46 -24.24 -1.97
N THR A 130 -19.04 -24.88 -3.06
CA THR A 130 -17.62 -25.00 -3.42
C THR A 130 -16.97 -23.63 -3.62
N LYS A 131 -17.66 -22.70 -4.28
CA LYS A 131 -17.18 -21.32 -4.45
C LYS A 131 -16.95 -20.62 -3.11
N SER A 132 -17.90 -20.73 -2.18
CA SER A 132 -17.76 -20.17 -0.83
C SER A 132 -16.56 -20.75 -0.07
N GLN A 133 -16.35 -22.06 -0.17
CA GLN A 133 -15.23 -22.74 0.51
C GLN A 133 -13.88 -22.32 -0.07
N ARG A 134 -13.75 -22.23 -1.39
CA ARG A 134 -12.50 -21.82 -2.04
C ARG A 134 -12.13 -20.38 -1.72
N LEU A 135 -13.13 -19.50 -1.63
CA LEU A 135 -12.91 -18.11 -1.21
C LEU A 135 -12.34 -18.04 0.22
N SER A 136 -12.88 -18.83 1.16
CA SER A 136 -12.33 -18.88 2.52
C SER A 136 -10.89 -19.41 2.56
N ASP A 137 -10.54 -20.38 1.72
CA ASP A 137 -9.19 -20.94 1.67
C ASP A 137 -8.15 -19.91 1.20
N VAL A 138 -8.50 -19.09 0.20
CA VAL A 138 -7.63 -18.00 -0.28
C VAL A 138 -7.51 -16.89 0.77
N GLN A 139 -8.61 -16.50 1.40
CA GLN A 139 -8.62 -15.47 2.44
C GLN A 139 -7.73 -15.87 3.63
N MET A 140 -7.77 -17.14 4.04
CA MET A 140 -6.90 -17.67 5.10
C MET A 140 -5.41 -17.62 4.75
N ARG A 141 -5.06 -17.87 3.47
CA ARG A 141 -3.69 -17.79 2.98
C ARG A 141 -3.17 -16.35 2.88
N GLN A 142 -4.03 -15.38 2.52
CA GLN A 142 -3.63 -13.98 2.37
C GLN A 142 -3.49 -13.24 3.71
N ILE A 143 -4.39 -13.51 4.67
CA ILE A 143 -4.45 -12.78 5.95
C ILE A 143 -3.52 -13.41 7.00
N GLY A 144 -2.79 -14.49 6.70
CA GLY A 144 -1.94 -15.15 7.71
C GLY A 144 -2.77 -15.61 8.92
N GLY A 145 -3.70 -16.52 8.70
CA GLY A 145 -4.35 -17.25 9.80
C GLY A 145 -5.07 -16.40 10.85
N HIS A 146 -5.81 -15.36 10.46
CA HIS A 146 -6.83 -14.76 11.31
C HIS A 146 -8.17 -14.70 10.58
N SER A 147 -8.93 -15.78 10.66
CA SER A 147 -10.38 -15.65 10.70
C SER A 147 -10.86 -16.23 12.02
N ASN A 148 -11.34 -15.33 12.87
CA ASN A 148 -12.28 -15.66 13.93
C ASN A 148 -13.56 -16.19 13.26
N HIS A 149 -13.57 -17.46 12.87
CA HIS A 149 -14.82 -18.18 12.75
C HIS A 149 -15.28 -18.47 14.18
N THR A 150 -16.06 -17.54 14.72
CA THR A 150 -16.89 -17.76 15.91
C THR A 150 -17.80 -18.94 15.64
N ASN A 151 -17.37 -20.13 16.06
CA ASN A 151 -18.14 -21.14 16.77
C ASN A 151 -17.30 -22.42 16.95
N ALA A 152 -16.43 -22.42 17.97
CA ALA A 152 -16.17 -23.57 18.83
C ALA A 152 -15.15 -23.15 19.90
N LEU A 153 -15.69 -22.81 21.07
CA LEU A 153 -15.13 -22.99 22.41
C LEU A 153 -13.59 -23.13 22.53
N ASN A 154 -13.00 -22.06 23.04
CA ASN A 154 -12.02 -22.11 24.13
C ASN A 154 -10.79 -22.99 23.87
N VAL A 155 -9.80 -22.47 23.15
CA VAL A 155 -8.41 -22.90 23.36
C VAL A 155 -7.53 -21.67 23.45
N THR A 156 -6.91 -21.54 24.61
CA THR A 156 -5.83 -20.63 24.99
C THR A 156 -4.88 -20.33 23.85
N PHE A 157 -4.69 -19.03 23.61
CA PHE A 157 -3.66 -18.45 22.77
C PHE A 157 -2.29 -18.94 23.23
N ASP A 158 -1.62 -19.72 22.39
CA ASP A 158 -0.18 -19.93 22.51
C ASP A 158 0.51 -19.36 21.28
N PHE A 159 1.29 -18.30 21.50
CA PHE A 159 2.03 -17.55 20.50
C PHE A 159 3.33 -18.29 20.18
N GLN A 160 3.24 -19.53 19.72
CA GLN A 160 4.42 -20.29 19.34
C GLN A 160 4.11 -21.36 18.30
N CYS A 161 4.12 -20.97 17.03
CA CYS A 161 4.36 -21.89 15.92
C CYS A 161 5.49 -21.31 15.06
N VAL A 162 6.69 -21.77 15.35
CA VAL A 162 7.89 -21.60 14.53
C VAL A 162 7.73 -22.49 13.30
N GLY A 163 7.56 -21.87 12.12
CA GLY A 163 7.51 -22.57 10.84
C GLY A 163 6.72 -21.77 9.78
N SER A 164 7.29 -20.67 9.30
CA SER A 164 6.70 -19.72 8.32
C SER A 164 5.65 -18.77 8.92
N SER A 165 6.10 -17.89 9.81
CA SER A 165 5.31 -16.75 10.29
C SER A 165 5.05 -15.80 9.12
N HIS A 166 3.88 -15.91 8.49
CA HIS A 166 3.37 -14.94 7.52
C HIS A 166 3.29 -13.58 8.21
N LYS A 167 4.30 -12.73 8.03
CA LYS A 167 4.32 -11.41 8.63
C LYS A 167 3.35 -10.53 7.86
N ILE A 168 2.27 -10.11 8.51
CA ILE A 168 1.36 -9.11 7.95
C ILE A 168 2.02 -7.75 8.16
N ILE A 169 2.27 -7.04 7.05
CA ILE A 169 2.75 -5.66 7.13
C ILE A 169 1.64 -4.77 7.66
N THR A 170 1.96 -4.04 8.72
CA THR A 170 1.02 -3.14 9.38
C THR A 170 1.06 -1.73 8.78
N ASN A 171 0.01 -0.94 9.02
CA ASN A 171 0.00 0.47 8.65
C ASN A 171 1.14 1.27 9.27
N GLN A 172 1.68 0.84 10.42
CA GLN A 172 2.81 1.50 11.05
C GLN A 172 4.09 1.28 10.25
N GLU A 173 4.35 0.06 9.81
CA GLU A 173 5.54 -0.26 8.99
C GLU A 173 5.53 0.47 7.65
N LEU A 174 4.34 0.66 7.06
CA LEU A 174 4.18 1.50 5.87
C LEU A 174 4.56 2.97 6.15
N LYS A 175 4.12 3.53 7.29
CA LYS A 175 4.49 4.89 7.68
C LYS A 175 5.98 5.05 7.96
N ASP A 176 6.58 4.06 8.62
CA ASP A 176 8.02 4.06 8.91
C ASP A 176 8.85 3.96 7.61
N ALA A 177 8.40 3.14 6.65
CA ALA A 177 9.01 3.07 5.33
C ALA A 177 8.89 4.41 4.57
N ALA A 178 7.70 5.03 4.57
CA ALA A 178 7.49 6.36 3.99
C ALA A 178 8.39 7.41 4.66
N PHE A 179 8.50 7.37 5.99
CA PHE A 179 9.39 8.26 6.75
C PHE A 179 10.86 8.08 6.35
N GLY A 180 11.30 6.84 6.09
CA GLY A 180 12.64 6.56 5.57
C GLY A 180 12.89 7.25 4.22
N VAL A 181 11.93 7.21 3.29
CA VAL A 181 12.01 7.91 2.01
C VAL A 181 12.06 9.42 2.20
N ILE A 182 11.17 9.97 3.02
CA ILE A 182 11.13 11.41 3.35
C ILE A 182 12.48 11.86 3.94
N SER A 183 13.01 11.08 4.88
CA SER A 183 14.30 11.37 5.52
C SER A 183 15.45 11.38 4.52
N LEU A 184 15.46 10.46 3.55
CA LEU A 184 16.47 10.42 2.49
C LEU A 184 16.39 11.67 1.60
N VAL A 185 15.18 12.02 1.16
CA VAL A 185 14.95 13.22 0.33
C VAL A 185 15.40 14.48 1.06
N ASN A 186 15.06 14.61 2.35
CA ASN A 186 15.40 15.76 3.15
C ASN A 186 16.90 15.86 3.44
N THR A 187 17.54 14.74 3.79
CA THR A 187 18.96 14.73 4.20
C THR A 187 19.90 15.01 3.02
N TYR A 188 19.54 14.54 1.82
CA TYR A 188 20.37 14.65 0.62
C TYR A 188 19.83 15.65 -0.41
N GLU A 189 18.80 16.42 -0.05
CA GLU A 189 18.13 17.40 -0.93
C GLU A 189 17.80 16.84 -2.32
N LEU A 190 17.27 15.61 -2.33
CA LEU A 190 16.96 14.89 -3.56
C LEU A 190 15.73 15.48 -4.23
N ASP A 191 15.72 15.43 -5.56
CA ASP A 191 14.55 15.83 -6.34
C ASP A 191 13.43 14.80 -6.20
N ILE A 192 12.28 15.23 -5.69
CA ILE A 192 11.09 14.39 -5.43
C ILE A 192 10.61 13.72 -6.73
N LYS A 193 10.64 14.44 -7.85
CA LYS A 193 10.23 13.90 -9.15
C LYS A 193 11.16 12.78 -9.63
N SER A 194 12.47 12.94 -9.43
CA SER A 194 13.45 11.90 -9.73
C SER A 194 13.21 10.65 -8.88
N ILE A 195 12.98 10.82 -7.57
CA ILE A 195 12.67 9.72 -6.64
C ILE A 195 11.37 9.02 -7.00
N ALA A 196 10.33 9.77 -7.33
CA ALA A 196 9.04 9.21 -7.76
C ALA A 196 9.17 8.41 -9.08
N ASN A 197 10.15 8.72 -9.92
CA ASN A 197 10.49 7.93 -11.12
C ASN A 197 11.45 6.76 -10.83
N GLY A 198 11.86 6.53 -9.58
CA GLY A 198 12.78 5.47 -9.21
C GLY A 198 14.26 5.82 -9.34
N PHE A 199 14.59 7.11 -9.58
CA PHE A 199 15.96 7.58 -9.77
C PHE A 199 16.48 8.31 -8.52
N ILE A 200 17.54 7.79 -7.92
CA ILE A 200 18.28 8.51 -6.88
C ILE A 200 19.37 9.33 -7.57
N ARG A 201 19.08 10.60 -7.84
CA ARG A 201 20.07 11.57 -8.35
C ARG A 201 20.59 12.39 -7.19
N SER A 202 21.81 12.07 -6.74
CA SER A 202 22.49 12.91 -5.74
C SER A 202 23.24 14.03 -6.45
N LYS A 203 23.04 15.27 -5.99
CA LYS A 203 23.87 16.40 -6.41
C LYS A 203 25.20 16.28 -5.67
N THR A 204 26.30 16.08 -6.39
CA THR A 204 27.63 16.20 -5.77
C THR A 204 27.91 17.66 -5.44
N SER A 205 28.85 17.91 -4.54
CA SER A 205 29.37 19.26 -4.24
C SER A 205 30.01 19.97 -5.46
N SER A 206 30.27 19.24 -6.55
CA SER A 206 30.73 19.76 -7.83
C SER A 206 29.61 20.04 -8.84
N GLY A 207 28.35 19.80 -8.48
CA GLY A 207 27.19 19.97 -9.36
C GLY A 207 27.08 18.93 -10.49
N ALA A 208 27.89 17.88 -10.46
CA ALA A 208 27.85 16.80 -11.44
C ALA A 208 26.84 15.72 -11.00
N GLU A 209 25.89 15.37 -11.87
CA GLU A 209 24.94 14.29 -11.61
C GLU A 209 25.65 12.94 -11.72
N VAL A 210 25.73 12.19 -10.61
CA VAL A 210 26.19 10.80 -10.64
C VAL A 210 24.97 9.89 -10.77
N SER A 211 24.58 9.57 -12.00
CA SER A 211 23.59 8.52 -12.26
C SER A 211 24.30 7.17 -12.41
N SER A 212 24.44 6.43 -11.30
CA SER A 212 24.77 5.00 -11.43
C SER A 212 23.51 4.25 -11.87
N HIS A 213 23.57 3.54 -13.00
CA HIS A 213 22.44 2.77 -13.52
C HIS A 213 22.10 1.54 -12.65
N GLU A 214 23.00 1.12 -11.77
CA GLU A 214 22.88 -0.12 -10.98
C GLU A 214 21.96 0.00 -9.75
N ASN A 215 21.67 1.21 -9.27
CA ASN A 215 20.90 1.44 -8.03
C ASN A 215 19.56 2.14 -8.27
N GLN A 216 19.00 2.00 -9.48
CA GLN A 216 17.73 2.63 -9.86
C GLN A 216 16.58 1.63 -9.74
N SER A 217 15.43 2.09 -9.23
CA SER A 217 14.22 1.28 -9.19
C SER A 217 13.71 1.06 -10.62
N LYS A 218 13.26 -0.15 -10.91
CA LYS A 218 12.55 -0.47 -12.17
C LYS A 218 11.08 -0.07 -12.13
N VAL A 219 10.60 0.36 -10.96
CA VAL A 219 9.21 0.71 -10.69
C VAL A 219 9.16 2.17 -10.24
N ALA A 220 8.26 2.93 -10.85
CA ALA A 220 7.95 4.30 -10.46
C ALA A 220 6.73 4.31 -9.51
N LEU A 221 6.67 5.32 -8.64
CA LEU A 221 5.52 5.53 -7.76
C LEU A 221 4.29 5.93 -8.58
N ASN A 222 3.11 5.45 -8.17
CA ASN A 222 1.85 5.91 -8.74
C ASN A 222 1.34 7.18 -8.01
N ALA A 223 0.22 7.75 -8.45
CA ALA A 223 -0.37 8.93 -7.81
C ALA A 223 -0.72 8.71 -6.33
N PHE A 224 -1.24 7.53 -6.00
CA PHE A 224 -1.65 7.19 -4.63
C PHE A 224 -0.45 7.06 -3.69
N ASP A 225 0.66 6.48 -4.15
CA ASP A 225 1.91 6.38 -3.40
C ASP A 225 2.46 7.78 -3.07
N CYS A 226 2.48 8.68 -4.06
CA CYS A 226 2.88 10.07 -3.86
C CYS A 226 1.96 10.81 -2.89
N TYR A 227 0.65 10.56 -2.94
CA TYR A 227 -0.32 11.10 -1.98
C TYR A 227 -0.05 10.62 -0.55
N LEU A 228 0.17 9.32 -0.34
CA LEU A 228 0.47 8.76 0.98
C LEU A 228 1.74 9.35 1.60
N ILE A 229 2.82 9.47 0.82
CA ILE A 229 4.07 10.10 1.25
C ILE A 229 3.85 11.58 1.56
N GLY A 230 3.12 12.30 0.69
CA GLY A 230 2.79 13.71 0.87
C GLY A 230 1.97 13.96 2.14
N LYS A 231 0.99 13.10 2.44
CA LYS A 231 0.19 13.13 3.66
C LYS A 231 1.05 12.91 4.91
N GLN A 232 1.94 11.92 4.90
CA GLN A 232 2.85 11.68 6.02
C GLN A 232 3.82 12.85 6.23
N THR A 233 4.30 13.47 5.14
CA THR A 233 5.16 14.66 5.18
C THR A 233 4.41 15.87 5.74
N PHE A 234 3.12 16.02 5.40
CA PHE A 234 2.24 17.03 5.95
C PHE A 234 2.04 16.86 7.46
N ASP A 235 1.78 15.63 7.91
CA ASP A 235 1.62 15.30 9.34
C ASP A 235 2.91 15.61 10.14
N ASN A 236 4.07 15.46 9.49
CA ASN A 236 5.38 15.84 10.04
C ASN A 236 5.65 17.37 10.03
N LYS A 237 4.67 18.19 9.61
CA LYS A 237 4.72 19.66 9.52
C LYS A 237 5.71 20.21 8.48
N GLU A 238 6.13 19.38 7.53
CA GLU A 238 7.03 19.76 6.45
C GLU A 238 6.26 20.21 5.20
N TYR A 239 5.53 21.32 5.32
CA TYR A 239 4.56 21.76 4.31
C TYR A 239 5.15 22.03 2.91
N SER A 240 6.43 22.43 2.83
CA SER A 240 7.11 22.68 1.54
C SER A 240 7.30 21.38 0.74
N ASN A 241 7.83 20.34 1.38
CA ASN A 241 8.06 19.04 0.74
C ASN A 241 6.76 18.28 0.55
N ALA A 242 5.81 18.42 1.49
CA ALA A 242 4.45 17.91 1.34
C ALA A 242 3.77 18.47 0.09
N LYS A 243 3.87 19.78 -0.16
CA LYS A 243 3.35 20.40 -1.39
C LYS A 243 3.97 19.77 -2.64
N GLN A 244 5.27 19.55 -2.66
CA GLN A 244 5.95 18.95 -3.82
C GLN A 244 5.48 17.52 -4.07
N TRP A 245 5.40 16.68 -3.02
CA TRP A 245 4.86 15.32 -3.13
C TRP A 245 3.40 15.28 -3.61
N LEU A 246 2.55 16.16 -3.07
CA LEU A 246 1.15 16.25 -3.48
C LEU A 246 0.98 16.81 -4.90
N THR A 247 1.87 17.70 -5.33
CA THR A 247 1.87 18.18 -6.72
C THR A 247 2.27 17.07 -7.68
N GLU A 248 3.30 16.29 -7.33
CA GLU A 248 3.69 15.10 -8.11
C GLU A 248 2.57 14.05 -8.14
N ALA A 249 1.79 13.91 -7.06
CA ALA A 249 0.59 13.07 -7.04
C ALA A 249 -0.46 13.55 -8.06
N VAL A 250 -0.70 14.86 -8.15
CA VAL A 250 -1.61 15.46 -9.15
C VAL A 250 -1.12 15.20 -10.58
N ASP A 251 0.18 15.33 -10.82
CA ASP A 251 0.79 15.11 -12.14
C ASP A 251 0.69 13.64 -12.60
N ARG A 252 0.51 12.70 -11.66
CA ARG A 252 0.43 11.26 -11.91
C ARG A 252 -0.98 10.68 -11.89
N LEU A 253 -2.01 11.51 -11.70
CA LEU A 253 -3.40 11.05 -11.62
C LEU A 253 -3.78 10.27 -12.88
N ASP A 254 -4.46 9.14 -12.66
CA ASP A 254 -4.98 8.27 -13.71
C ASP A 254 -6.50 8.11 -13.60
N ASP A 255 -7.13 7.55 -14.63
CA ASP A 255 -8.58 7.30 -14.66
C ASP A 255 -9.05 6.30 -13.59
N MET A 256 -8.11 5.59 -12.95
CA MET A 256 -8.38 4.62 -11.88
C MET A 256 -8.41 5.27 -10.49
N THR A 257 -7.94 6.51 -10.37
CA THR A 257 -7.89 7.22 -9.09
C THR A 257 -9.29 7.67 -8.68
N SER A 258 -9.71 7.29 -7.47
CA SER A 258 -11.01 7.68 -6.92
C SER A 258 -11.12 9.20 -6.74
N ASP A 259 -12.28 9.77 -7.12
CA ASP A 259 -12.63 11.18 -6.91
C ASP A 259 -12.45 11.63 -5.45
N GLU A 260 -12.62 10.72 -4.48
CA GLU A 260 -12.39 11.00 -3.07
C GLU A 260 -10.92 11.34 -2.78
N ILE A 261 -10.00 10.55 -3.36
CA ILE A 261 -8.55 10.73 -3.20
C ILE A 261 -8.13 12.04 -3.89
N ILE A 262 -8.67 12.31 -5.07
CA ILE A 262 -8.39 13.55 -5.81
C ILE A 262 -8.82 14.77 -5.00
N SER A 263 -10.02 14.72 -4.41
CA SER A 263 -10.52 15.78 -3.52
C SER A 263 -9.62 15.96 -2.29
N ASP A 264 -9.19 14.87 -1.66
CA ASP A 264 -8.28 14.91 -0.51
C ASP A 264 -6.93 15.53 -0.88
N ILE A 265 -6.33 15.15 -2.00
CA ILE A 265 -5.05 15.73 -2.48
C ILE A 265 -5.19 17.26 -2.61
N PHE A 266 -6.26 17.74 -3.23
CA PHE A 266 -6.49 19.19 -3.36
C PHE A 266 -6.74 19.89 -2.02
N ASN A 267 -7.40 19.23 -1.06
CA ASN A 267 -7.56 19.76 0.29
C ASN A 267 -6.21 19.88 1.01
N TYR A 268 -5.37 18.85 0.96
CA TYR A 268 -4.04 18.91 1.55
C TYR A 268 -3.15 19.96 0.88
N LEU A 269 -3.22 20.11 -0.45
CA LEU A 269 -2.52 21.18 -1.18
C LEU A 269 -3.00 22.56 -0.72
N LEU A 270 -4.32 22.76 -0.60
CA LEU A 270 -4.91 23.98 -0.06
C LEU A 270 -4.35 24.31 1.33
N PHE A 271 -4.31 23.33 2.24
CA PHE A 271 -3.75 23.53 3.58
C PHE A 271 -2.25 23.86 3.53
N CYS A 272 -1.46 23.22 2.67
CA CYS A 272 -0.06 23.56 2.47
C CYS A 272 0.11 25.03 2.04
N GLU A 273 -0.65 25.50 1.05
CA GLU A 273 -0.56 26.90 0.57
C GLU A 273 -0.94 27.92 1.65
N LEU A 274 -1.99 27.62 2.42
CA LEU A 274 -2.42 28.47 3.52
C LEU A 274 -1.32 28.60 4.59
N LYS A 275 -0.62 27.51 4.90
CA LYS A 275 0.52 27.51 5.84
C LYS A 275 1.75 28.22 5.27
N VAL A 276 2.00 28.10 3.95
CA VAL A 276 3.11 28.78 3.24
C VAL A 276 2.79 30.26 2.94
N ARG A 277 1.58 30.74 3.28
CA ARG A 277 1.12 32.14 3.18
C ARG A 277 1.05 32.65 1.72
N LYS A 278 0.70 31.77 0.77
CA LYS A 278 0.44 32.11 -0.65
C LYS A 278 -1.06 31.97 -0.98
N PRO A 279 -1.90 33.00 -0.70
CA PRO A 279 -3.36 32.86 -0.74
C PRO A 279 -3.96 32.76 -2.15
N SER A 280 -3.23 33.12 -3.21
CA SER A 280 -3.72 33.09 -4.60
C SER A 280 -3.86 31.66 -5.14
N GLU A 281 -2.85 30.81 -4.91
CA GLU A 281 -2.87 29.40 -5.35
C GLU A 281 -3.87 28.57 -4.52
N ALA A 282 -4.04 28.90 -3.24
CA ALA A 282 -5.04 28.30 -2.36
C ALA A 282 -6.48 28.37 -2.94
N GLN A 283 -6.88 29.52 -3.50
CA GLN A 283 -8.22 29.67 -4.07
C GLN A 283 -8.49 28.73 -5.26
N LYS A 284 -7.43 28.40 -6.03
CA LYS A 284 -7.51 27.48 -7.16
C LYS A 284 -7.82 26.06 -6.70
N TYR A 285 -7.07 25.54 -5.73
CA TYR A 285 -7.31 24.20 -5.17
C TYR A 285 -8.66 24.08 -4.48
N LYS A 286 -9.11 25.14 -3.79
CA LYS A 286 -10.45 25.19 -3.18
C LYS A 286 -11.56 25.06 -4.23
N ARG A 287 -11.44 25.74 -5.37
CA ARG A 287 -12.41 25.63 -6.46
C ARG A 287 -12.41 24.23 -7.07
N TRP A 288 -11.23 23.63 -7.21
CA TRP A 288 -11.08 22.28 -7.78
C TRP A 288 -11.65 21.19 -6.89
N SER A 289 -11.41 21.23 -5.57
CA SER A 289 -12.05 20.30 -4.64
C SER A 289 -13.58 20.45 -4.64
N ALA A 290 -14.10 21.68 -4.63
CA ALA A 290 -15.55 21.94 -4.66
C ALA A 290 -16.22 21.52 -5.98
N ALA A 291 -15.48 21.49 -7.09
CA ALA A 291 -15.99 21.01 -8.38
C ALA A 291 -16.15 19.48 -8.41
N ILE A 292 -15.38 18.75 -7.58
CA ILE A 292 -15.40 17.28 -7.51
C ILE A 292 -16.48 16.80 -6.54
N LYS A 293 -16.64 17.47 -5.39
CA LYS A 293 -17.70 17.21 -4.41
C LYS A 293 -18.56 18.47 -4.20
N PRO A 294 -19.69 18.63 -4.92
CA PRO A 294 -20.56 19.79 -4.74
C PRO A 294 -21.30 19.82 -3.39
N ASP A 295 -21.32 18.71 -2.63
CA ASP A 295 -22.00 18.62 -1.35
C ASP A 295 -21.14 17.86 -0.33
N ILE A 296 -21.24 18.25 0.95
CA ILE A 296 -20.59 17.72 2.17
C ILE A 296 -19.43 18.61 2.67
N GLU A 297 -19.77 19.42 3.69
CA GLU A 297 -18.88 20.01 4.70
C GLU A 297 -18.12 21.32 4.41
N THR A 298 -18.85 22.34 3.97
CA THR A 298 -18.46 23.75 4.18
C THR A 298 -18.72 24.27 5.61
N ASN A 299 -19.27 23.44 6.51
CA ASN A 299 -19.65 23.84 7.86
C ASN A 299 -18.56 23.62 8.93
N GLY A 300 -17.65 22.66 8.76
CA GLY A 300 -16.49 22.47 9.66
C GLY A 300 -15.40 23.53 9.48
N LEU A 301 -15.28 24.09 8.28
CA LEU A 301 -14.28 25.11 7.93
C LEU A 301 -14.59 26.51 8.48
N LYS A 302 -15.82 26.78 8.90
CA LYS A 302 -16.18 28.08 9.52
C LYS A 302 -15.67 28.21 10.95
N SER A 303 -15.44 27.12 11.69
CA SER A 303 -14.96 27.22 13.08
C SER A 303 -13.45 27.51 13.16
N GLU A 304 -12.64 26.99 12.25
CA GLU A 304 -11.18 27.23 12.26
C GLU A 304 -10.78 28.57 11.60
N MET A 305 -11.55 29.08 10.62
CA MET A 305 -11.34 30.42 10.08
C MET A 305 -11.65 31.54 11.09
N LYS A 306 -12.53 31.29 12.08
CA LYS A 306 -12.88 32.28 13.10
C LYS A 306 -11.73 32.50 14.10
N VAL A 307 -10.96 31.45 14.39
CA VAL A 307 -9.81 31.52 15.31
C VAL A 307 -8.64 32.34 14.72
N VAL A 308 -8.49 32.37 13.39
CA VAL A 308 -7.45 33.15 12.72
C VAL A 308 -7.82 34.64 12.57
N HIS A 309 -9.11 34.96 12.51
CA HIS A 309 -9.57 36.36 12.42
C HIS A 309 -9.58 37.10 13.77
N ASP A 310 -9.74 36.39 14.89
CA ASP A 310 -9.83 37.02 16.23
C ASP A 310 -8.46 37.36 16.87
N THR A 311 -7.33 37.04 16.23
CA THR A 311 -5.98 37.34 16.78
C THR A 311 -5.36 38.65 16.29
N ASN A 312 -6.05 39.44 15.45
CA ASN A 312 -5.55 40.70 14.88
C ASN A 312 -6.41 41.92 15.23
N GLY A 313 -6.82 42.06 16.50
CA GLY A 313 -7.79 43.10 16.88
C GLY A 313 -7.67 43.66 18.29
N THR A 314 -6.50 44.14 18.71
CA THR A 314 -6.39 44.97 19.91
C THR A 314 -5.37 46.10 19.71
N THR A 315 -5.83 47.27 19.27
CA THR A 315 -5.86 48.52 20.06
C THR A 315 -6.25 49.73 19.18
N PRO A 316 -7.14 50.62 19.65
CA PRO A 316 -7.42 51.88 18.98
C PRO A 316 -6.49 53.00 19.50
N ARG A 317 -6.01 53.86 18.58
CA ARG A 317 -5.51 55.19 18.94
C ARG A 317 -5.95 56.23 17.90
N LEU A 318 -6.55 57.28 18.48
CA LEU A 318 -7.07 58.55 17.95
C LEU A 318 -8.39 58.46 17.17
#